data_AF-A0A2V9BL37-F1
#
_entry.id   AF-A0A2V9BL37-F1
#
_cell.length_a   1.000
_cell.length_b   1.000
_cell.length_c   1.000
_cell.angle_alpha   90.00
_cell.angle_beta   90.00
_cell.angle_gamma   90.00
#
_symmetry.space_group_name_H-M   'P 1'
#
loop_
_entity.id
_entity.type
_entity.pdbx_description
1 polymer ?
#
loop_
_entity_poly.entity_id
_entity_poly.type
_entity_poly.pdbx_seq_one_letter_code
_entity_poly.pdbx_strand_id
1 'polypeptide(L)'
;MGAAGSVKAHALPNLCQRKVVKTNPTGAKTQCLFADGNAILVSNFVASFIRAGDELLFPLGHEATVAGTQIYIRKTHPEERRWDVFQAEIGYATQPREDKRNNLVVSAEVPDSRLGISAINLPCEALRDYFYVGNRRRGWHRQSSFYELLRVNPKVSPAELRLAFKLRTLELGTARAPAGDLRALNRAFNILARPELRACYDALLNDPTSPTLFPYGGFGSLLVAGDISRDGSTFYASRILSFLPEQKFKHFRAPLRKVAFNADQAVLRDSRRKLEVFFDQTSLPLLWDSSWNRWKHLLGIKIGIKATFIQSGKYQQRAGAWHLAQWETALPSRIEVALPSNIAEQIAEARMTHHRFGEFSEALDLIRMRIESAPVERADLQKLCAEFGIPADFDISLITWKPDYDAFYYKQLSKRARRLYLFQSEYIFDLERAVIAETPQLGHATYLFSKPVNMTEFLTIYGRVAREDIRHNRGNVAERLGFLGRLIHGLSPQGWLRELKVRLGETVDYPLGDDCGAVSARTA
;
A
#
# COMPACT_ATOMS: atom_id res chain seq x y z
N MET A 1 -32.37 24.18 -48.36
CA MET A 1 -31.00 23.63 -48.28
C MET A 1 -30.48 23.86 -46.87
N GLY A 2 -30.18 22.78 -46.16
CA GLY A 2 -29.71 22.80 -44.76
C GLY A 2 -29.73 21.37 -44.25
N ALA A 3 -28.62 20.67 -44.49
CA ALA A 3 -28.52 19.22 -44.46
C ALA A 3 -28.76 18.60 -43.08
N ALA A 4 -29.46 17.46 -43.09
CA ALA A 4 -29.58 16.54 -41.99
C ALA A 4 -28.20 16.00 -41.58
N GLY A 5 -27.75 16.37 -40.38
CA GLY A 5 -26.59 15.78 -39.74
C GLY A 5 -26.92 14.37 -39.25
N SER A 6 -26.59 13.38 -40.08
CA SER A 6 -26.57 11.96 -39.73
C SER A 6 -25.74 11.75 -38.46
N VAL A 7 -26.41 11.29 -37.39
CA VAL A 7 -25.75 10.74 -36.20
C VAL A 7 -25.05 9.47 -36.65
N LYS A 8 -23.73 9.56 -36.87
CA LYS A 8 -22.88 8.39 -37.09
C LYS A 8 -22.99 7.50 -35.86
N ALA A 9 -23.69 6.37 -36.01
CA ALA A 9 -23.53 5.23 -35.13
C ALA A 9 -22.04 4.87 -35.10
N HIS A 10 -21.41 4.97 -33.94
CA HIS A 10 -20.11 4.37 -33.71
C HIS A 10 -20.28 2.86 -33.87
N ALA A 11 -19.96 2.34 -35.06
CA ALA A 11 -19.84 0.91 -35.28
C ALA A 11 -18.79 0.39 -34.30
N LEU A 12 -19.19 -0.47 -33.35
CA LEU A 12 -18.28 -1.24 -32.48
C LEU A 12 -17.43 -2.13 -33.38
N PRO A 13 -16.18 -1.76 -33.71
CA PRO A 13 -15.35 -2.60 -34.55
C PRO A 13 -14.73 -3.62 -33.60
N ASN A 14 -14.94 -4.91 -33.84
CA ASN A 14 -14.33 -6.03 -33.11
C ASN A 14 -15.21 -6.75 -32.07
N LEU A 15 -16.49 -7.01 -32.37
CA LEU A 15 -17.37 -7.89 -31.57
C LEU A 15 -17.73 -9.16 -32.34
N CYS A 16 -17.54 -10.33 -31.74
CA CYS A 16 -18.10 -11.60 -32.21
C CYS A 16 -19.40 -11.90 -31.46
N GLN A 17 -20.47 -12.24 -32.19
CA GLN A 17 -21.66 -12.89 -31.66
C GLN A 17 -21.82 -14.24 -32.36
N ARG A 18 -21.74 -15.35 -31.61
CA ARG A 18 -21.76 -16.70 -32.19
C ARG A 18 -22.62 -17.66 -31.38
N LYS A 19 -23.35 -18.52 -32.09
CA LYS A 19 -24.17 -19.58 -31.49
C LYS A 19 -23.34 -20.84 -31.24
N VAL A 20 -23.39 -21.35 -30.01
CA VAL A 20 -22.65 -22.54 -29.60
C VAL A 20 -23.34 -23.79 -30.13
N VAL A 21 -22.59 -24.65 -30.82
CA VAL A 21 -23.08 -25.94 -31.33
C VAL A 21 -22.76 -27.05 -30.33
N LYS A 22 -21.54 -27.05 -29.79
CA LYS A 22 -21.08 -28.04 -28.82
C LYS A 22 -19.94 -27.51 -27.96
N THR A 23 -19.74 -28.13 -26.81
CA THR A 23 -18.61 -27.85 -25.91
C THR A 23 -17.80 -29.13 -25.70
N ASN A 24 -16.49 -29.04 -25.92
CA ASN A 24 -15.57 -30.16 -25.82
C ASN A 24 -14.52 -29.86 -24.72
N PRO A 25 -14.45 -30.62 -23.62
CA PRO A 25 -13.43 -30.44 -22.60
C PRO A 25 -12.02 -30.72 -23.17
N THR A 26 -11.08 -29.81 -22.95
CA THR A 26 -9.67 -29.89 -23.39
C THR A 26 -8.74 -29.60 -22.21
N GLY A 27 -8.62 -30.58 -21.30
CA GLY A 27 -7.80 -30.47 -20.09
C GLY A 27 -8.31 -29.38 -19.13
N ALA A 28 -7.53 -28.31 -18.97
CA ALA A 28 -7.86 -27.20 -18.05
C ALA A 28 -8.84 -26.17 -18.63
N LYS A 29 -9.16 -26.26 -19.92
CA LYS A 29 -10.12 -25.38 -20.62
C LYS A 29 -11.17 -26.23 -21.34
N THR A 30 -12.25 -25.59 -21.77
CA THR A 30 -13.27 -26.18 -22.62
C THR A 30 -13.32 -25.40 -23.93
N GLN A 31 -13.31 -26.12 -25.04
CA GLN A 31 -13.49 -25.58 -26.37
C GLN A 31 -14.99 -25.44 -26.68
N CYS A 32 -15.45 -24.21 -26.90
CA CYS A 32 -16.79 -23.92 -27.41
C CYS A 32 -16.72 -23.83 -28.93
N LEU A 33 -17.40 -24.75 -29.62
CA LEU A 33 -17.45 -24.81 -31.09
C LEU A 33 -18.71 -24.12 -31.61
N PHE A 34 -18.55 -23.33 -32.66
CA PHE A 34 -19.62 -22.55 -33.28
C PHE A 34 -20.02 -23.12 -34.65
N ALA A 35 -21.15 -22.65 -35.17
CA ALA A 35 -21.70 -23.11 -36.45
C ALA A 35 -20.82 -22.79 -37.67
N ASP A 36 -19.96 -21.77 -37.56
CA ASP A 36 -19.01 -21.35 -38.60
C ASP A 36 -17.70 -22.16 -38.58
N GLY A 37 -17.62 -23.22 -37.75
CA GLY A 37 -16.42 -24.06 -37.61
C GLY A 37 -15.35 -23.46 -36.70
N ASN A 38 -15.49 -22.21 -36.26
CA ASN A 38 -14.57 -21.59 -35.33
C ASN A 38 -14.78 -22.08 -33.90
N ALA A 39 -13.79 -21.82 -33.04
CA ALA A 39 -13.84 -22.16 -31.63
C ALA A 39 -13.30 -21.04 -30.75
N ILE A 40 -13.75 -20.99 -29.49
CA ILE A 40 -13.01 -20.30 -28.42
C ILE A 40 -12.71 -21.26 -27.28
N LEU A 41 -11.60 -21.03 -26.58
CA LEU A 41 -11.31 -21.71 -25.32
C LEU A 41 -11.78 -20.87 -24.13
N VAL A 42 -12.62 -21.44 -23.28
CA VAL A 42 -13.07 -20.86 -22.01
C VAL A 42 -12.62 -21.70 -20.83
N SER A 43 -12.62 -21.13 -19.62
CA SER A 43 -12.35 -21.92 -18.42
C SER A 43 -13.44 -22.98 -18.21
N ASN A 44 -13.08 -24.14 -17.64
CA ASN A 44 -14.04 -25.21 -17.33
C ASN A 44 -15.21 -24.71 -16.46
N PHE A 45 -14.96 -23.72 -15.60
CA PHE A 45 -15.98 -23.12 -14.75
C PHE A 45 -16.99 -22.30 -15.57
N VAL A 46 -16.53 -21.43 -16.48
CA VAL A 46 -17.42 -20.66 -17.37
C VAL A 46 -18.18 -21.59 -18.30
N ALA A 47 -17.50 -22.62 -18.82
CA ALA A 47 -18.10 -23.63 -19.68
C ALA A 47 -19.27 -24.37 -19.01
N SER A 48 -19.25 -24.53 -17.68
CA SER A 48 -20.36 -25.15 -16.94
C SER A 48 -21.67 -24.35 -17.03
N PHE A 49 -21.59 -23.09 -17.47
CA PHE A 49 -22.74 -22.23 -17.73
C PHE A 49 -23.07 -22.09 -19.23
N ILE A 50 -22.41 -22.81 -20.13
CA ILE A 50 -22.63 -22.74 -21.57
C ILE A 50 -23.27 -24.05 -22.05
N ARG A 51 -24.35 -23.95 -22.82
CA ARG A 51 -25.02 -25.09 -23.45
C ARG A 51 -25.05 -24.93 -24.97
N ALA A 52 -25.26 -26.05 -25.66
CA ALA A 52 -25.57 -26.01 -27.09
C ALA A 52 -26.84 -25.17 -27.32
N GLY A 53 -26.80 -24.28 -28.30
CA GLY A 53 -27.85 -23.33 -28.60
C GLY A 53 -27.65 -21.93 -28.02
N ASP A 54 -26.86 -21.77 -26.94
CA ASP A 54 -26.58 -20.47 -26.33
C ASP A 54 -25.82 -19.54 -27.29
N GLU A 55 -25.99 -18.22 -27.12
CA GLU A 55 -25.25 -17.20 -27.87
C GLU A 55 -24.13 -16.61 -27.00
N LEU A 56 -22.92 -16.54 -27.55
CA LEU A 56 -21.76 -15.95 -26.91
C LEU A 56 -21.37 -14.65 -27.61
N LEU A 57 -21.18 -13.59 -26.83
CA LEU A 57 -20.63 -12.32 -27.26
C LEU A 57 -19.25 -12.10 -26.61
N PHE A 58 -18.25 -11.81 -27.42
CA PHE A 58 -16.85 -11.60 -26.99
C PHE A 58 -16.06 -10.75 -27.99
N PRO A 59 -14.95 -10.09 -27.60
CA PRO A 59 -14.17 -9.23 -28.51
C PRO A 59 -13.37 -10.05 -29.55
N LEU A 60 -13.30 -9.57 -30.80
CA LEU A 60 -12.45 -10.13 -31.87
C LEU A 60 -10.97 -9.99 -31.50
N GLY A 61 -10.20 -11.08 -31.60
CA GLY A 61 -8.77 -11.15 -31.26
C GLY A 61 -8.39 -12.06 -30.08
N HIS A 62 -9.36 -12.75 -29.46
CA HIS A 62 -9.10 -13.73 -28.39
C HIS A 62 -9.45 -15.15 -28.83
N GLU A 63 -8.50 -15.87 -29.45
CA GLU A 63 -8.64 -17.31 -29.75
C GLU A 63 -8.57 -18.17 -28.46
N ALA A 64 -7.96 -17.63 -27.40
CA ALA A 64 -7.98 -18.19 -26.05
C ALA A 64 -8.42 -17.12 -25.04
N THR A 65 -9.49 -17.39 -24.30
CA THR A 65 -9.91 -16.49 -23.22
C THR A 65 -9.01 -16.69 -21.99
N VAL A 66 -8.60 -15.59 -21.37
CA VAL A 66 -7.88 -15.54 -20.11
C VAL A 66 -8.87 -15.07 -19.03
N ALA A 67 -8.55 -15.28 -17.75
CA ALA A 67 -9.30 -14.64 -16.68
C ALA A 67 -9.36 -13.12 -16.93
N GLY A 68 -10.56 -12.53 -16.95
CA GLY A 68 -10.78 -11.11 -17.24
C GLY A 68 -11.30 -10.78 -18.65
N THR A 69 -11.22 -11.70 -19.61
CA THR A 69 -11.85 -11.48 -20.93
C THR A 69 -13.37 -11.27 -20.76
N GLN A 70 -13.90 -10.20 -21.36
CA GLN A 70 -15.33 -9.92 -21.35
C GLN A 70 -16.07 -10.96 -22.19
N ILE A 71 -16.97 -11.71 -21.56
CA ILE A 71 -17.78 -12.75 -22.23
C ILE A 71 -19.21 -12.60 -21.73
N TYR A 72 -20.15 -12.39 -22.65
CA TYR A 72 -21.58 -12.41 -22.34
C TYR A 72 -22.22 -13.64 -22.98
N ILE A 73 -22.93 -14.41 -22.17
CA ILE A 73 -23.63 -15.64 -22.55
C ILE A 73 -25.12 -15.34 -22.46
N ARG A 74 -25.76 -15.25 -23.63
CA ARG A 74 -27.21 -15.10 -23.75
C ARG A 74 -27.88 -16.46 -23.81
N LYS A 75 -28.85 -16.68 -22.92
CA LYS A 75 -29.66 -17.90 -22.87
C LYS A 75 -30.79 -17.82 -23.89
N THR A 76 -30.79 -18.74 -24.85
CA THR A 76 -31.75 -18.78 -25.97
C THR A 76 -32.87 -19.79 -25.76
N HIS A 77 -32.75 -20.69 -24.77
CA HIS A 77 -33.75 -21.70 -24.47
C HIS A 77 -34.93 -21.12 -23.65
N PRO A 78 -36.18 -21.13 -24.17
CA PRO A 78 -37.33 -20.50 -23.52
C PRO A 78 -37.72 -21.15 -22.18
N GLU A 79 -37.59 -22.48 -22.07
CA GLU A 79 -38.04 -23.25 -20.89
C GLU A 79 -37.14 -23.09 -19.66
N GLU A 80 -35.90 -22.60 -19.85
CA GLU A 80 -34.91 -22.41 -18.78
C GLU A 80 -34.36 -20.98 -18.70
N ARG A 81 -35.06 -20.01 -19.31
CA ARG A 81 -34.64 -18.60 -19.35
C ARG A 81 -34.71 -17.97 -17.94
N ARG A 82 -33.77 -18.33 -17.07
CA ARG A 82 -33.67 -17.84 -15.70
C ARG A 82 -32.79 -16.61 -15.59
N TRP A 83 -31.71 -16.52 -16.37
CA TRP A 83 -30.75 -15.39 -16.36
C TRP A 83 -29.67 -15.57 -17.44
N ASP A 84 -29.20 -14.46 -18.00
CA ASP A 84 -27.97 -14.42 -18.79
C ASP A 84 -26.73 -14.39 -17.89
N VAL A 85 -25.56 -14.68 -18.47
CA VAL A 85 -24.29 -14.71 -17.73
C VAL A 85 -23.33 -13.69 -18.29
N PHE A 86 -22.65 -12.94 -17.42
CA PHE A 86 -21.62 -12.00 -17.84
C PHE A 86 -20.35 -12.18 -17.03
N GLN A 87 -19.23 -12.35 -17.75
CA GLN A 87 -17.89 -12.31 -17.22
C GLN A 87 -17.24 -10.99 -17.64
N ALA A 88 -16.61 -10.31 -16.70
CA ALA A 88 -15.74 -9.16 -16.99
C ALA A 88 -14.64 -9.03 -15.95
N GLU A 89 -13.57 -8.32 -16.32
CA GLU A 89 -12.73 -7.65 -15.34
C GLU A 89 -13.47 -6.40 -14.84
N ILE A 90 -13.51 -6.20 -13.53
CA ILE A 90 -14.11 -5.04 -12.90
C ILE A 90 -13.04 -4.11 -12.32
N GLY A 91 -13.27 -2.82 -12.48
CA GLY A 91 -12.65 -1.77 -11.70
C GLY A 91 -13.42 -1.55 -10.40
N TYR A 92 -13.27 -0.35 -9.84
CA TYR A 92 -13.78 -0.02 -8.51
C TYR A 92 -15.28 -0.29 -8.34
N ALA A 93 -15.62 -0.91 -7.22
CA ALA A 93 -16.99 -1.08 -6.77
C ALA A 93 -17.38 0.05 -5.81
N THR A 94 -18.46 0.75 -6.10
CA THR A 94 -18.93 1.89 -5.31
C THR A 94 -19.39 1.48 -3.90
N GLN A 95 -19.54 2.47 -3.02
CA GLN A 95 -20.31 2.28 -1.80
C GLN A 95 -21.79 2.00 -2.14
N PRO A 96 -22.54 1.29 -1.27
CA PRO A 96 -23.97 1.07 -1.46
C PRO A 96 -24.71 2.39 -1.60
N ARG A 97 -25.60 2.47 -2.59
CA ARG A 97 -26.47 3.62 -2.84
C ARG A 97 -27.86 3.15 -3.20
N GLU A 98 -28.87 3.97 -2.92
CA GLU A 98 -30.23 3.71 -3.35
C GLU A 98 -30.38 3.94 -4.85
N ASP A 99 -31.07 3.02 -5.53
CA ASP A 99 -31.54 3.21 -6.90
C ASP A 99 -32.87 4.00 -6.93
N LYS A 100 -33.40 4.26 -8.14
CA LYS A 100 -34.67 4.97 -8.31
C LYS A 100 -35.89 4.26 -7.72
N ARG A 101 -35.74 3.01 -7.28
CA ARG A 101 -36.77 2.16 -6.68
C ARG A 101 -36.48 1.92 -5.18
N ASN A 102 -35.57 2.71 -4.59
CA ASN A 102 -35.10 2.61 -3.22
C ASN A 102 -34.44 1.26 -2.87
N ASN A 103 -33.94 0.51 -3.86
CA ASN A 103 -33.12 -0.67 -3.60
C ASN A 103 -31.66 -0.29 -3.42
N LEU A 104 -30.99 -0.90 -2.45
CA LEU A 104 -29.57 -0.68 -2.20
C LEU A 104 -28.72 -1.48 -3.17
N VAL A 105 -27.97 -0.77 -4.02
CA VAL A 105 -27.11 -1.35 -5.06
C VAL A 105 -25.68 -0.82 -4.97
N VAL A 106 -24.75 -1.69 -5.36
CA VAL A 106 -23.34 -1.36 -5.58
C VAL A 106 -23.06 -1.45 -7.07
N SER A 107 -22.45 -0.41 -7.64
CA SER A 107 -22.05 -0.40 -9.05
C SER A 107 -20.58 -0.77 -9.15
N ALA A 108 -20.26 -1.84 -9.88
CA ALA A 108 -18.89 -2.18 -10.26
C ALA A 108 -18.62 -1.68 -11.68
N GLU A 109 -17.56 -0.89 -11.85
CA GLU A 109 -17.13 -0.41 -13.16
C GLU A 109 -16.59 -1.56 -14.02
N VAL A 110 -16.86 -1.56 -15.32
CA VAL A 110 -16.27 -2.47 -16.30
C VAL A 110 -15.32 -1.67 -17.21
N PRO A 111 -14.00 -1.68 -16.92
CA PRO A 111 -13.01 -0.97 -17.71
C PRO A 111 -13.04 -1.42 -19.18
N ASP A 112 -12.66 -0.51 -20.08
CA ASP A 112 -12.67 -0.65 -21.55
C ASP A 112 -14.04 -0.89 -22.21
N SER A 113 -15.03 -1.44 -21.48
CA SER A 113 -16.41 -1.68 -21.93
C SER A 113 -16.52 -2.25 -23.36
N ARG A 114 -15.67 -3.25 -23.70
CA ARG A 114 -15.51 -3.76 -25.08
C ARG A 114 -16.79 -4.35 -25.68
N LEU A 115 -17.69 -4.86 -24.83
CA LEU A 115 -19.02 -5.33 -25.25
C LEU A 115 -20.12 -4.26 -25.18
N GLY A 116 -19.77 -3.00 -24.94
CA GLY A 116 -20.70 -1.90 -24.68
C GLY A 116 -21.23 -1.83 -23.25
N ILE A 117 -20.96 -2.85 -22.42
CA ILE A 117 -21.34 -2.89 -21.00
C ILE A 117 -20.27 -2.18 -20.18
N SER A 118 -20.63 -1.07 -19.53
CA SER A 118 -19.73 -0.22 -18.75
C SER A 118 -19.88 -0.37 -17.24
N ALA A 119 -20.99 -0.93 -16.77
CA ALA A 119 -21.24 -1.14 -15.35
C ALA A 119 -21.98 -2.45 -15.06
N ILE A 120 -21.69 -3.04 -13.90
CA ILE A 120 -22.44 -4.15 -13.31
C ILE A 120 -23.07 -3.65 -12.02
N ASN A 121 -24.40 -3.61 -11.97
CA ASN A 121 -25.14 -3.30 -10.75
C ASN A 121 -25.37 -4.58 -9.94
N LEU A 122 -24.88 -4.58 -8.71
CA LEU A 122 -24.95 -5.67 -7.75
C LEU A 122 -25.90 -5.28 -6.62
N PRO A 123 -27.02 -6.00 -6.42
CA PRO A 123 -27.87 -5.78 -5.26
C PRO A 123 -27.15 -6.20 -3.98
N CYS A 124 -27.45 -5.53 -2.86
CA CYS A 124 -26.80 -5.84 -1.59
C CYS A 124 -27.03 -7.29 -1.15
N GLU A 125 -28.19 -7.91 -1.45
CA GLU A 125 -28.41 -9.32 -1.12
C GLU A 125 -27.44 -10.25 -1.88
N ALA A 126 -27.14 -9.96 -3.14
CA ALA A 126 -26.19 -10.75 -3.92
C ALA A 126 -24.76 -10.66 -3.38
N LEU A 127 -24.37 -9.48 -2.86
CA LEU A 127 -23.09 -9.30 -2.16
C LEU A 127 -23.05 -10.08 -0.85
N ARG A 128 -24.10 -9.94 -0.04
CA ARG A 128 -24.28 -10.64 1.24
C ARG A 128 -24.12 -12.15 1.04
N ASP A 129 -24.90 -12.71 0.12
CA ASP A 129 -24.99 -14.15 -0.14
C ASP A 129 -23.75 -14.73 -0.81
N TYR A 130 -22.83 -13.88 -1.31
CA TYR A 130 -21.57 -14.31 -1.91
C TYR A 130 -20.35 -14.13 -1.00
N PHE A 131 -20.23 -12.97 -0.34
CA PHE A 131 -19.05 -12.56 0.42
C PHE A 131 -19.18 -12.73 1.93
N TYR A 132 -20.39 -12.62 2.48
CA TYR A 132 -20.62 -12.59 3.92
C TYR A 132 -21.19 -13.92 4.46
N VAL A 133 -21.12 -14.98 3.65
CA VAL A 133 -21.54 -16.33 4.04
C VAL A 133 -20.37 -17.31 4.08
N GLY A 134 -20.43 -18.31 4.94
CA GLY A 134 -19.48 -19.41 4.95
C GLY A 134 -19.69 -20.34 3.74
N ASN A 135 -20.94 -20.75 3.52
CA ASN A 135 -21.32 -21.69 2.48
C ASN A 135 -22.29 -21.06 1.47
N ARG A 136 -21.79 -20.73 0.27
CA ARG A 136 -22.56 -20.10 -0.83
C ARG A 136 -23.72 -20.95 -1.40
N ARG A 137 -23.88 -22.20 -0.95
CA ARG A 137 -24.98 -23.10 -1.35
C ARG A 137 -26.17 -23.04 -0.40
N ARG A 138 -26.04 -22.42 0.76
CA ARG A 138 -27.11 -22.27 1.75
C ARG A 138 -27.64 -20.83 1.72
N GLY A 139 -28.92 -20.64 2.03
CA GLY A 139 -29.50 -19.30 2.21
C GLY A 139 -28.98 -18.65 3.49
N TRP A 140 -29.00 -17.31 3.55
CA TRP A 140 -28.52 -16.50 4.68
C TRP A 140 -28.99 -17.01 6.05
N HIS A 141 -30.30 -17.26 6.19
CA HIS A 141 -30.94 -17.71 7.45
C HIS A 141 -30.49 -19.11 7.94
N ARG A 142 -29.74 -19.88 7.13
CA ARG A 142 -29.20 -21.21 7.49
C ARG A 142 -27.68 -21.23 7.59
N GLN A 143 -27.04 -20.06 7.57
CA GLN A 143 -25.59 -19.93 7.70
C GLN A 143 -25.20 -19.99 9.17
N SER A 144 -24.10 -20.68 9.47
CA SER A 144 -23.35 -20.40 10.68
C SER A 144 -22.69 -19.04 10.57
N SER A 145 -22.66 -18.28 11.65
CA SER A 145 -21.98 -16.99 11.67
C SER A 145 -20.47 -17.15 11.47
N PHE A 146 -19.79 -16.11 11.00
CA PHE A 146 -18.32 -16.09 10.91
C PHE A 146 -17.66 -16.23 12.28
N TYR A 147 -18.31 -15.73 13.33
CA TYR A 147 -17.90 -15.90 14.72
C TYR A 147 -17.97 -17.38 15.16
N GLU A 148 -19.05 -18.09 14.82
CA GLU A 148 -19.16 -19.55 15.07
C GLU A 148 -18.12 -20.37 14.29
N LEU A 149 -17.88 -20.03 13.01
CA LEU A 149 -16.87 -20.72 12.21
C LEU A 149 -15.48 -20.64 12.85
N LEU A 150 -15.12 -19.45 13.35
CA LEU A 150 -13.86 -19.19 14.05
C LEU A 150 -13.90 -19.60 15.54
N ARG A 151 -15.05 -20.01 16.07
CA ARG A 151 -15.29 -20.34 17.49
C ARG A 151 -14.92 -19.21 18.45
N VAL A 152 -15.39 -18.00 18.16
CA VAL A 152 -15.14 -16.79 18.96
C VAL A 152 -16.43 -16.02 19.24
N ASN A 153 -16.39 -15.15 20.25
CA ASN A 153 -17.49 -14.22 20.55
C ASN A 153 -17.44 -12.99 19.63
N PRO A 154 -18.58 -12.38 19.25
CA PRO A 154 -18.63 -11.09 18.54
C PRO A 154 -17.82 -9.93 19.15
N LYS A 155 -17.53 -9.94 20.45
CA LYS A 155 -16.70 -8.93 21.14
C LYS A 155 -15.19 -9.24 21.14
N VAL A 156 -14.76 -10.27 20.41
CA VAL A 156 -13.34 -10.70 20.37
C VAL A 156 -12.41 -9.60 19.85
N SER A 157 -11.26 -9.45 20.50
CA SER A 157 -10.22 -8.50 20.07
C SER A 157 -9.56 -8.94 18.75
N PRO A 158 -8.95 -8.02 17.96
CA PRO A 158 -8.25 -8.39 16.73
C PRO A 158 -7.13 -9.43 16.92
N ALA A 159 -6.42 -9.37 18.05
CA ALA A 159 -5.35 -10.31 18.38
C ALA A 159 -5.90 -11.72 18.66
N GLU A 160 -6.90 -11.84 19.53
CA GLU A 160 -7.56 -13.12 19.83
C GLU A 160 -8.23 -13.71 18.59
N LEU A 161 -8.83 -12.86 17.74
CA LEU A 161 -9.42 -13.27 16.46
C LEU A 161 -8.37 -13.94 15.56
N ARG A 162 -7.15 -13.38 15.48
CA ARG A 162 -6.05 -13.99 14.71
C ARG A 162 -5.58 -15.30 15.33
N LEU A 163 -5.45 -15.36 16.66
CA LEU A 163 -5.06 -16.59 17.35
C LEU A 163 -6.09 -17.70 17.09
N ALA A 164 -7.38 -17.40 17.22
CA ALA A 164 -8.45 -18.33 16.89
C ALA A 164 -8.39 -18.79 15.43
N PHE A 165 -8.18 -17.88 14.47
CA PHE A 165 -7.97 -18.23 13.07
C PHE A 165 -6.79 -19.20 12.87
N LYS A 166 -5.64 -18.92 13.49
CA LYS A 166 -4.46 -19.80 13.40
C LYS A 166 -4.74 -21.17 14.00
N LEU A 167 -5.34 -21.24 15.18
CA LEU A 167 -5.71 -22.50 15.84
C LEU A 167 -6.68 -23.31 14.98
N ARG A 168 -7.75 -22.68 14.47
CA ARG A 168 -8.74 -23.35 13.60
C ARG A 168 -8.14 -23.82 12.28
N THR A 169 -7.17 -23.09 11.74
CA THR A 169 -6.42 -23.51 10.54
C THR A 169 -5.63 -24.78 10.81
N LEU A 170 -4.96 -24.86 11.97
CA LEU A 170 -4.23 -26.07 12.39
C LEU A 170 -5.18 -27.24 12.65
N GLU A 171 -6.29 -27.02 13.36
CA GLU A 171 -7.30 -28.05 13.63
C GLU A 171 -7.85 -28.67 12.34
N LEU A 172 -8.25 -27.84 11.37
CA LEU A 172 -8.75 -28.30 10.07
C LEU A 172 -7.66 -29.00 9.26
N GLY A 173 -6.41 -28.55 9.38
CA GLY A 173 -5.25 -29.20 8.76
C GLY A 173 -5.03 -30.61 9.30
N THR A 174 -5.02 -30.77 10.62
CA THR A 174 -4.88 -32.07 11.30
C THR A 174 -6.04 -33.00 10.97
N ALA A 175 -7.27 -32.48 10.92
CA ALA A 175 -8.47 -33.23 10.55
C ALA A 175 -8.58 -33.52 9.04
N ARG A 176 -7.64 -33.05 8.20
CA ARG A 176 -7.68 -33.14 6.72
C ARG A 176 -9.01 -32.67 6.13
N ALA A 177 -9.55 -31.58 6.69
CA ALA A 177 -10.83 -31.05 6.27
C ALA A 177 -10.82 -30.63 4.79
N PRO A 178 -11.98 -30.65 4.10
CA PRO A 178 -12.09 -30.22 2.71
C PRO A 178 -11.56 -28.79 2.49
N ALA A 179 -10.96 -28.54 1.33
CA ALA A 179 -10.49 -27.20 0.95
C ALA A 179 -11.60 -26.13 0.94
N GLY A 180 -12.87 -26.53 0.89
CA GLY A 180 -14.02 -25.64 1.08
C GLY A 180 -14.03 -24.96 2.46
N ASP A 181 -13.72 -25.71 3.51
CA ASP A 181 -13.80 -25.24 4.89
C ASP A 181 -12.66 -24.27 5.20
N LEU A 182 -11.44 -24.56 4.74
CA LEU A 182 -10.31 -23.64 4.82
C LEU A 182 -10.59 -22.33 4.07
N ARG A 183 -11.27 -22.38 2.91
CA ARG A 183 -11.67 -21.17 2.18
C ARG A 183 -12.74 -20.38 2.92
N ALA A 184 -13.71 -21.04 3.55
CA ALA A 184 -14.71 -20.38 4.39
C ALA A 184 -14.07 -19.72 5.61
N LEU A 185 -13.12 -20.41 6.27
CA LEU A 185 -12.37 -19.88 7.41
C LEU A 185 -11.54 -18.65 7.03
N ASN A 186 -10.79 -18.71 5.92
CA ASN A 186 -10.02 -17.57 5.41
C ASN A 186 -10.93 -16.38 5.07
N ARG A 187 -12.10 -16.61 4.49
CA ARG A 187 -13.08 -15.56 4.20
C ARG A 187 -13.58 -14.91 5.49
N ALA A 188 -14.03 -15.72 6.45
CA ALA A 188 -14.50 -15.26 7.76
C ALA A 188 -13.44 -14.37 8.43
N PHE A 189 -12.19 -14.83 8.51
CA PHE A 189 -11.12 -14.05 9.11
C PHE A 189 -10.81 -12.76 8.35
N ASN A 190 -10.72 -12.79 7.01
CA ASN A 190 -10.43 -11.60 6.21
C ASN A 190 -11.55 -10.54 6.28
N ILE A 191 -12.81 -10.94 6.49
CA ILE A 191 -13.91 -10.00 6.73
C ILE A 191 -13.82 -9.43 8.15
N LEU A 192 -13.74 -10.29 9.17
CA LEU A 192 -13.78 -9.87 10.57
C LEU A 192 -12.51 -9.12 11.02
N ALA A 193 -11.36 -9.36 10.40
CA ALA A 193 -10.11 -8.67 10.74
C ALA A 193 -10.07 -7.21 10.23
N ARG A 194 -11.02 -6.78 9.39
CA ARG A 194 -11.12 -5.41 8.88
C ARG A 194 -12.27 -4.70 9.60
N PRO A 195 -12.03 -3.61 10.34
CA PRO A 195 -13.09 -2.95 11.12
C PRO A 195 -14.33 -2.58 10.30
N GLU A 196 -14.14 -1.98 9.12
CA GLU A 196 -15.26 -1.58 8.24
C GLU A 196 -16.08 -2.78 7.74
N LEU A 197 -15.41 -3.88 7.37
CA LEU A 197 -16.10 -5.10 6.89
C LEU A 197 -16.73 -5.89 8.03
N ARG A 198 -16.11 -5.88 9.22
CA ARG A 198 -16.67 -6.45 10.46
C ARG A 198 -17.94 -5.70 10.86
N ALA A 199 -17.92 -4.38 10.86
CA ALA A 199 -19.10 -3.56 11.16
C ALA A 199 -20.24 -3.80 10.14
N CYS A 200 -19.91 -3.91 8.85
CA CYS A 200 -20.88 -4.29 7.82
C CYS A 200 -21.47 -5.69 8.10
N TYR A 201 -20.64 -6.66 8.47
CA TYR A 201 -21.10 -8.00 8.82
C TYR A 201 -22.00 -8.01 10.06
N ASP A 202 -21.62 -7.27 11.11
CA ASP A 202 -22.40 -7.16 12.34
C ASP A 202 -23.77 -6.50 12.09
N ALA A 203 -23.81 -5.48 11.21
CA ALA A 203 -25.08 -4.88 10.76
C ALA A 203 -25.96 -5.92 10.04
N LEU A 204 -25.37 -6.73 9.15
CA LEU A 204 -26.09 -7.78 8.42
C LEU A 204 -26.64 -8.90 9.32
N LEU A 205 -25.97 -9.20 10.44
CA LEU A 205 -26.47 -10.15 11.43
C LEU A 205 -27.72 -9.62 12.13
N ASN A 206 -27.83 -8.31 12.34
CA ASN A 206 -29.00 -7.69 12.96
C ASN A 206 -30.13 -7.47 11.95
N ASP A 207 -29.80 -6.99 10.75
CA ASP A 207 -30.74 -6.75 9.67
C ASP A 207 -30.15 -7.26 8.33
N PRO A 208 -30.70 -8.34 7.76
CA PRO A 208 -30.23 -8.91 6.50
C PRO A 208 -30.33 -7.97 5.28
N THR A 209 -31.08 -6.87 5.39
CA THR A 209 -31.30 -5.89 4.31
C THR A 209 -30.36 -4.67 4.40
N SER A 210 -29.52 -4.63 5.44
CA SER A 210 -28.58 -3.54 5.65
C SER A 210 -27.59 -3.34 4.48
N PRO A 211 -27.12 -2.10 4.24
CA PRO A 211 -26.16 -1.78 3.19
C PRO A 211 -24.93 -2.70 3.20
N THR A 212 -24.68 -3.40 2.09
CA THR A 212 -23.61 -4.40 2.01
C THR A 212 -22.43 -3.90 1.21
N LEU A 213 -21.26 -3.83 1.85
CA LEU A 213 -20.02 -3.38 1.20
C LEU A 213 -19.44 -4.46 0.29
N PHE A 214 -18.95 -4.07 -0.89
CA PHE A 214 -18.06 -4.92 -1.69
C PHE A 214 -16.70 -5.02 -0.97
N PRO A 215 -16.25 -6.21 -0.54
CA PRO A 215 -15.01 -6.33 0.22
C PRO A 215 -13.81 -5.72 -0.53
N TYR A 216 -13.12 -4.79 0.13
CA TYR A 216 -11.89 -4.14 -0.37
C TYR A 216 -12.06 -3.30 -1.66
N GLY A 217 -13.29 -2.87 -2.00
CA GLY A 217 -13.52 -1.91 -3.09
C GLY A 217 -13.41 -2.48 -4.50
N GLY A 218 -13.32 -3.80 -4.64
CA GLY A 218 -13.52 -4.58 -5.87
C GLY A 218 -12.59 -4.25 -7.04
N PHE A 219 -11.58 -5.08 -7.28
CA PHE A 219 -10.79 -5.09 -8.52
C PHE A 219 -10.49 -6.55 -8.87
N GLY A 220 -10.69 -6.94 -10.12
CA GLY A 220 -10.40 -8.30 -10.59
C GLY A 220 -11.50 -8.90 -11.45
N SER A 221 -11.49 -10.22 -11.64
CA SER A 221 -12.45 -10.89 -12.53
C SER A 221 -13.74 -11.27 -11.80
N LEU A 222 -14.89 -10.85 -12.35
CA LEU A 222 -16.22 -11.10 -11.84
C LEU A 222 -17.04 -11.90 -12.87
N LEU A 223 -17.76 -12.92 -12.40
CA LEU A 223 -18.75 -13.67 -13.16
C LEU A 223 -20.10 -13.57 -12.45
N VAL A 224 -21.11 -13.03 -13.15
CA VAL A 224 -22.45 -12.76 -12.62
C VAL A 224 -23.53 -13.36 -13.50
N ALA A 225 -24.66 -13.66 -12.87
CA ALA A 225 -25.92 -14.00 -13.50
C ALA A 225 -26.87 -12.80 -13.40
N GLY A 226 -27.66 -12.52 -14.44
CA GLY A 226 -28.59 -11.40 -14.44
C GLY A 226 -29.10 -11.05 -15.83
N ASP A 227 -29.50 -9.79 -15.99
CA ASP A 227 -30.08 -9.28 -17.22
C ASP A 227 -29.37 -8.00 -17.67
N ILE A 228 -29.23 -7.83 -18.98
CA ILE A 228 -28.71 -6.60 -19.57
C ILE A 228 -29.82 -5.53 -19.65
N SER A 229 -29.44 -4.28 -19.42
CA SER A 229 -30.32 -3.13 -19.56
C SER A 229 -30.82 -2.93 -21.00
N ARG A 230 -31.92 -2.20 -21.18
CA ARG A 230 -32.49 -1.93 -22.51
C ARG A 230 -31.55 -1.14 -23.42
N ASP A 231 -30.72 -0.29 -22.85
CA ASP A 231 -29.68 0.49 -23.55
C ASP A 231 -28.36 -0.28 -23.73
N GLY A 232 -28.26 -1.51 -23.22
CA GLY A 232 -27.08 -2.37 -23.34
C GLY A 232 -25.87 -1.94 -22.49
N SER A 233 -25.94 -0.82 -21.79
CA SER A 233 -24.81 -0.21 -21.08
C SER A 233 -24.54 -0.83 -19.70
N THR A 234 -25.57 -1.40 -19.06
CA THR A 234 -25.52 -1.83 -17.66
C THR A 234 -26.02 -3.26 -17.53
N PHE A 235 -25.27 -4.09 -16.81
CA PHE A 235 -25.70 -5.44 -16.46
C PHE A 235 -26.26 -5.45 -15.03
N TYR A 236 -27.54 -5.79 -14.88
CA TYR A 236 -28.18 -5.93 -13.57
C TYR A 236 -28.03 -7.37 -13.10
N ALA A 237 -27.07 -7.58 -12.19
CA ALA A 237 -26.83 -8.91 -11.65
C ALA A 237 -27.89 -9.29 -10.62
N SER A 238 -28.41 -10.50 -10.72
CA SER A 238 -29.21 -11.13 -9.67
C SER A 238 -28.35 -11.97 -8.73
N ARG A 239 -27.19 -12.46 -9.20
CA ARG A 239 -26.30 -13.31 -8.41
C ARG A 239 -24.84 -13.22 -8.85
N ILE A 240 -23.93 -13.25 -7.88
CA ILE A 240 -22.50 -13.46 -8.14
C ILE A 240 -22.20 -14.96 -8.18
N LEU A 241 -21.62 -15.41 -9.28
CA LEU A 241 -21.23 -16.81 -9.50
C LEU A 241 -19.77 -17.03 -9.09
N SER A 242 -18.88 -16.09 -9.45
CA SER A 242 -17.47 -16.12 -9.07
C SER A 242 -16.88 -14.72 -9.02
N PHE A 243 -15.90 -14.53 -8.14
CA PHE A 243 -15.06 -13.34 -8.07
C PHE A 243 -13.64 -13.76 -7.71
N LEU A 244 -12.68 -13.27 -8.48
CA LEU A 244 -11.26 -13.47 -8.28
C LEU A 244 -10.58 -12.09 -8.19
N PRO A 245 -10.20 -11.63 -6.99
CA PRO A 245 -9.56 -10.32 -6.86
C PRO A 245 -8.15 -10.32 -7.45
N GLU A 246 -7.74 -9.17 -7.99
CA GLU A 246 -6.36 -8.97 -8.43
C GLU A 246 -5.41 -9.00 -7.21
N GLN A 247 -4.47 -9.95 -7.23
CA GLN A 247 -3.56 -10.21 -6.11
C GLN A 247 -2.10 -10.07 -6.53
N LYS A 248 -1.31 -9.44 -5.66
CA LYS A 248 0.15 -9.32 -5.82
C LYS A 248 0.84 -9.72 -4.52
N PHE A 249 1.81 -10.62 -4.61
CA PHE A 249 2.67 -10.94 -3.47
C PHE A 249 3.82 -9.94 -3.41
N LYS A 250 4.10 -9.39 -2.21
CA LYS A 250 5.20 -8.45 -2.01
C LYS A 250 5.99 -8.77 -0.74
N HIS A 251 7.30 -8.57 -0.83
CA HIS A 251 8.23 -8.63 0.31
C HIS A 251 9.05 -7.34 0.37
N PHE A 252 9.10 -6.70 1.54
CA PHE A 252 9.84 -5.46 1.71
C PHE A 252 10.12 -5.11 3.17
N ARG A 253 10.97 -4.09 3.39
CA ARG A 253 11.19 -3.48 4.70
C ARG A 253 10.48 -2.14 4.82
N ALA A 254 9.86 -1.88 5.97
CA ALA A 254 9.21 -0.61 6.28
C ALA A 254 9.70 -0.05 7.62
N PRO A 255 9.97 1.27 7.73
CA PRO A 255 10.30 1.89 9.01
C PRO A 255 9.14 1.80 10.00
N LEU A 256 9.40 1.33 11.22
CA LEU A 256 8.38 1.20 12.27
C LEU A 256 7.77 2.55 12.65
N ARG A 257 8.55 3.64 12.56
CA ARG A 257 8.08 5.01 12.77
C ARG A 257 6.94 5.45 11.83
N LYS A 258 6.76 4.81 10.67
CA LYS A 258 5.67 5.08 9.73
C LYS A 258 4.36 4.35 10.09
N VAL A 259 4.37 3.46 11.07
CA VAL A 259 3.20 2.73 11.53
C VAL A 259 2.42 3.63 12.50
N ALA A 260 1.13 3.84 12.26
CA ALA A 260 0.22 4.48 13.21
C ALA A 260 -0.26 3.43 14.22
N PHE A 261 -0.09 3.66 15.51
CA PHE A 261 -0.46 2.72 16.57
C PHE A 261 -1.76 3.16 17.25
N ASN A 262 -2.79 2.33 17.19
CA ASN A 262 -4.01 2.48 17.96
C ASN A 262 -4.04 1.42 19.07
N ALA A 263 -5.03 1.48 19.97
CA ALA A 263 -5.10 0.58 21.13
C ALA A 263 -5.07 -0.92 20.74
N ASP A 264 -5.81 -1.31 19.70
CA ASP A 264 -6.04 -2.68 19.29
C ASP A 264 -5.44 -3.03 17.92
N GLN A 265 -4.99 -2.01 17.17
CA GLN A 265 -4.53 -2.16 15.80
C GLN A 265 -3.43 -1.16 15.46
N ALA A 266 -2.49 -1.55 14.61
CA ALA A 266 -1.50 -0.67 14.02
C ALA A 266 -1.64 -0.65 12.49
N VAL A 267 -1.43 0.51 11.86
CA VAL A 267 -1.67 0.70 10.42
C VAL A 267 -0.45 1.32 9.77
N LEU A 268 0.12 0.63 8.79
CA LEU A 268 1.13 1.18 7.89
C LEU A 268 0.44 1.66 6.61
N ARG A 269 0.64 2.93 6.26
CA ARG A 269 0.23 3.49 4.96
C ARG A 269 1.48 4.01 4.25
N ASP A 270 1.77 3.47 3.06
CA ASP A 270 2.89 3.92 2.24
C ASP A 270 2.34 4.54 0.95
N SER A 271 2.33 5.88 0.90
CA SER A 271 1.85 6.65 -0.25
C SER A 271 2.71 6.50 -1.49
N ARG A 272 4.00 6.20 -1.35
CA ARG A 272 4.90 6.00 -2.49
C ARG A 272 4.58 4.68 -3.18
N ARG A 273 4.29 3.66 -2.38
CA ARG A 273 3.94 2.32 -2.87
C ARG A 273 2.44 2.11 -3.06
N LYS A 274 1.63 3.11 -2.69
CA LYS A 274 0.17 3.07 -2.66
C LYS A 274 -0.35 1.80 -1.97
N LEU A 275 0.20 1.47 -0.80
CA LEU A 275 -0.19 0.26 -0.07
C LEU A 275 -0.56 0.53 1.38
N GLU A 276 -1.37 -0.36 1.94
CA GLU A 276 -1.72 -0.38 3.35
C GLU A 276 -1.64 -1.77 3.98
N VAL A 277 -1.19 -1.80 5.23
CA VAL A 277 -1.05 -3.02 6.02
C VAL A 277 -1.61 -2.75 7.41
N PHE A 278 -2.40 -3.70 7.90
CA PHE A 278 -3.04 -3.63 9.20
C PHE A 278 -2.46 -4.74 10.06
N PHE A 279 -2.04 -4.39 11.26
CA PHE A 279 -1.43 -5.28 12.23
C PHE A 279 -2.27 -5.31 13.50
N ASP A 280 -2.50 -6.49 14.04
CA ASP A 280 -2.88 -6.72 15.43
C ASP A 280 -1.64 -7.17 16.23
N GLN A 281 -1.77 -7.20 17.56
CA GLN A 281 -0.67 -7.54 18.48
C GLN A 281 -0.09 -8.95 18.26
N THR A 282 -0.82 -9.86 17.59
CA THR A 282 -0.31 -11.19 17.24
C THR A 282 0.50 -11.17 15.93
N SER A 283 0.13 -10.32 14.97
CA SER A 283 0.86 -10.17 13.69
C SER A 283 2.12 -9.31 13.80
N LEU A 284 2.10 -8.31 14.69
CA LEU A 284 3.25 -7.50 15.05
C LEU A 284 3.45 -7.75 16.55
N PRO A 285 4.33 -8.67 16.97
CA PRO A 285 4.44 -9.06 18.37
C PRO A 285 5.23 -8.02 19.17
N LEU A 286 4.68 -6.82 19.30
CA LEU A 286 5.21 -5.70 20.07
C LEU A 286 4.13 -5.25 21.06
N LEU A 287 4.51 -4.96 22.30
CA LEU A 287 3.59 -4.38 23.28
C LEU A 287 3.49 -2.87 23.03
N TRP A 288 2.48 -2.46 22.25
CA TRP A 288 2.22 -1.04 21.95
C TRP A 288 0.90 -0.54 22.52
N ASP A 289 0.81 0.79 22.55
CA ASP A 289 -0.39 1.57 22.78
C ASP A 289 -0.37 2.82 21.89
N SER A 290 -1.35 3.72 22.04
CA SER A 290 -1.40 4.97 21.29
C SER A 290 -0.29 5.97 21.65
N SER A 291 0.35 5.83 22.82
CA SER A 291 1.44 6.72 23.26
C SER A 291 2.66 6.60 22.35
N TRP A 292 2.84 5.44 21.71
CA TRP A 292 3.89 5.22 20.71
C TRP A 292 3.86 6.28 19.62
N ASN A 293 2.69 6.81 19.23
CA ASN A 293 2.64 7.85 18.21
C ASN A 293 3.36 9.15 18.60
N ARG A 294 3.56 9.40 19.90
CA ARG A 294 4.28 10.59 20.39
C ARG A 294 5.78 10.47 20.20
N TRP A 295 6.34 9.26 20.27
CA TRP A 295 7.79 9.05 20.34
C TRP A 295 8.37 8.05 19.33
N LYS A 296 7.54 7.30 18.60
CA LYS A 296 7.97 6.32 17.58
C LYS A 296 8.89 6.91 16.52
N HIS A 297 8.90 8.23 16.36
CA HIS A 297 9.77 8.93 15.44
C HIS A 297 11.26 8.78 15.78
N LEU A 298 11.57 8.51 17.05
CA LEU A 298 12.91 8.17 17.54
C LEU A 298 13.34 6.76 17.11
N LEU A 299 12.41 5.91 16.63
CA LEU A 299 12.72 4.56 16.17
C LEU A 299 13.29 4.58 14.74
N GLY A 300 14.59 4.27 14.64
CA GLY A 300 15.29 4.02 13.37
C GLY A 300 14.99 2.66 12.73
N ILE A 301 14.25 1.79 13.43
CA ILE A 301 14.04 0.38 13.10
C ILE A 301 13.21 0.21 11.83
N LYS A 302 13.59 -0.77 11.01
CA LYS A 302 12.79 -1.27 9.89
C LYS A 302 12.33 -2.70 10.17
N ILE A 303 11.05 -2.97 9.97
CA ILE A 303 10.46 -4.31 10.04
C ILE A 303 10.36 -4.91 8.64
N GLY A 304 10.57 -6.22 8.52
CA GLY A 304 10.31 -6.97 7.29
C GLY A 304 8.84 -7.33 7.19
N ILE A 305 8.22 -7.12 6.04
CA ILE A 305 6.83 -7.43 5.75
C ILE A 305 6.79 -8.32 4.52
N LYS A 306 6.08 -9.45 4.63
CA LYS A 306 5.78 -10.35 3.53
C LYS A 306 4.27 -10.56 3.52
N ALA A 307 3.60 -10.18 2.43
CA ALA A 307 2.16 -10.31 2.36
C ALA A 307 1.59 -10.48 0.95
N THR A 308 0.39 -11.04 0.87
CA THR A 308 -0.46 -10.95 -0.32
C THR A 308 -1.29 -9.68 -0.24
N PHE A 309 -1.15 -8.83 -1.25
CA PHE A 309 -1.91 -7.60 -1.42
C PHE A 309 -3.01 -7.83 -2.44
N ILE A 310 -4.16 -7.20 -2.22
CA ILE A 310 -5.25 -7.09 -3.18
C ILE A 310 -5.40 -5.66 -3.64
N GLN A 311 -5.71 -5.48 -4.92
CA GLN A 311 -6.00 -4.16 -5.44
C GLN A 311 -7.35 -3.65 -4.90
N SER A 312 -7.35 -2.37 -4.56
CA SER A 312 -8.42 -1.66 -3.87
C SER A 312 -8.47 -0.22 -4.40
N GLY A 313 -9.55 0.48 -4.09
CA GLY A 313 -9.75 1.87 -4.50
C GLY A 313 -10.08 2.72 -3.29
N LYS A 314 -9.47 3.90 -3.22
CA LYS A 314 -9.78 4.89 -2.18
C LYS A 314 -10.05 6.23 -2.82
N TYR A 315 -11.18 6.83 -2.48
CA TYR A 315 -11.42 8.22 -2.81
C TYR A 315 -10.54 9.09 -1.92
N GLN A 316 -9.73 9.95 -2.55
CA GLN A 316 -8.94 10.97 -1.90
C GLN A 316 -9.40 12.32 -2.40
N GLN A 317 -9.67 13.24 -1.48
CA GLN A 317 -9.94 14.62 -1.84
C GLN A 317 -8.61 15.31 -2.17
N ARG A 318 -8.48 15.83 -3.40
CA ARG A 318 -7.33 16.63 -3.84
C ARG A 318 -7.84 17.88 -4.55
N ALA A 319 -7.38 19.05 -4.12
CA ALA A 319 -7.78 20.34 -4.68
C ALA A 319 -9.31 20.53 -4.80
N GLY A 320 -10.06 20.11 -3.78
CA GLY A 320 -11.53 20.23 -3.75
C GLY A 320 -12.31 19.16 -4.51
N ALA A 321 -11.64 18.28 -5.29
CA ALA A 321 -12.29 17.21 -6.04
C ALA A 321 -11.92 15.81 -5.50
N TRP A 322 -12.89 14.90 -5.50
CA TRP A 322 -12.68 13.49 -5.14
C TRP A 322 -12.06 12.72 -6.29
N HIS A 323 -10.90 12.12 -6.05
CA HIS A 323 -10.19 11.30 -7.04
C HIS A 323 -10.09 9.87 -6.53
N LEU A 324 -10.43 8.90 -7.38
CA LEU A 324 -10.20 7.49 -7.08
C LEU A 324 -8.70 7.20 -7.23
N ALA A 325 -8.04 6.92 -6.12
CA ALA A 325 -6.67 6.43 -6.10
C ALA A 325 -6.69 4.90 -6.00
N GLN A 326 -6.06 4.23 -6.97
CA GLN A 326 -5.75 2.80 -6.84
C GLN A 326 -4.77 2.61 -5.67
N TRP A 327 -5.09 1.65 -4.83
CA TRP A 327 -4.35 1.33 -3.62
C TRP A 327 -4.31 -0.18 -3.44
N GLU A 328 -3.32 -0.68 -2.72
CA GLU A 328 -3.19 -2.09 -2.42
C GLU A 328 -3.38 -2.33 -0.93
N THR A 329 -4.17 -3.32 -0.58
CA THR A 329 -4.44 -3.69 0.82
C THR A 329 -3.91 -5.08 1.10
N ALA A 330 -3.10 -5.24 2.14
CA ALA A 330 -2.65 -6.56 2.58
C ALA A 330 -3.82 -7.39 3.14
N LEU A 331 -3.94 -8.64 2.70
CA LEU A 331 -4.92 -9.59 3.22
C LEU A 331 -4.53 -10.03 4.64
N PRO A 332 -5.37 -9.83 5.67
CA PRO A 332 -5.02 -10.15 7.05
C PRO A 332 -4.55 -11.59 7.26
N SER A 333 -5.17 -12.57 6.59
CA SER A 333 -4.79 -14.00 6.66
C SER A 333 -3.39 -14.32 6.13
N ARG A 334 -2.79 -13.44 5.32
CA ARG A 334 -1.56 -13.69 4.56
C ARG A 334 -0.50 -12.61 4.80
N ILE A 335 -0.33 -12.21 6.06
CA ILE A 335 0.71 -11.27 6.48
C ILE A 335 1.68 -11.98 7.41
N GLU A 336 2.97 -11.86 7.10
CA GLU A 336 4.10 -12.29 7.93
C GLU A 336 4.98 -11.06 8.20
N VAL A 337 5.36 -10.88 9.47
CA VAL A 337 6.24 -9.79 9.90
C VAL A 337 7.51 -10.39 10.50
N ALA A 338 8.65 -9.87 10.07
CA ALA A 338 9.96 -10.17 10.63
C ALA A 338 10.50 -8.96 11.40
N LEU A 339 10.79 -9.15 12.68
CA LEU A 339 11.38 -8.12 13.54
C LEU A 339 12.91 -8.30 13.60
N PRO A 340 13.69 -7.21 13.63
CA PRO A 340 15.12 -7.29 13.95
C PRO A 340 15.35 -7.85 15.36
N SER A 341 16.47 -8.55 15.57
CA SER A 341 16.82 -9.15 16.87
C SER A 341 16.99 -8.13 17.98
N ASN A 342 17.51 -6.94 17.68
CA ASN A 342 17.76 -5.86 18.63
C ASN A 342 16.57 -4.89 18.80
N ILE A 343 15.34 -5.34 18.53
CA ILE A 343 14.16 -4.47 18.56
C ILE A 343 13.81 -4.00 19.98
N ALA A 344 13.95 -4.88 20.98
CA ALA A 344 13.60 -4.57 22.36
C ALA A 344 14.50 -3.48 22.94
N GLU A 345 15.82 -3.59 22.71
CA GLU A 345 16.83 -2.59 23.12
C GLU A 345 16.52 -1.22 22.51
N GLN A 346 16.27 -1.16 21.20
CA GLN A 346 15.98 0.11 20.53
C GLN A 346 14.65 0.73 20.96
N ILE A 347 13.65 -0.08 21.32
CA ILE A 347 12.39 0.43 21.91
C ILE A 347 12.65 1.03 23.29
N ALA A 348 13.44 0.35 24.13
CA ALA A 348 13.79 0.85 25.46
C ALA A 348 14.58 2.17 25.37
N GLU A 349 15.57 2.23 24.47
CA GLU A 349 16.36 3.44 24.20
C GLU A 349 15.47 4.61 23.75
N ALA A 350 14.56 4.38 22.78
CA ALA A 350 13.65 5.42 22.31
C ALA A 350 12.68 5.91 23.39
N ARG A 351 12.19 5.02 24.27
CA ARG A 351 11.34 5.41 25.40
C ARG A 351 12.10 6.23 26.43
N MET A 352 13.32 5.81 26.80
CA MET A 352 14.19 6.55 27.71
C MET A 352 14.47 7.95 27.18
N THR A 353 14.82 8.05 25.90
CA THR A 353 15.04 9.33 25.23
C THR A 353 13.79 10.23 25.29
N HIS A 354 12.61 9.70 24.98
CA HIS A 354 11.36 10.47 25.08
C HIS A 354 11.04 10.90 26.51
N HIS A 355 11.31 10.05 27.51
CA HIS A 355 11.14 10.42 28.90
C HIS A 355 12.03 11.59 29.29
N ARG A 356 13.32 11.56 28.91
CA ARG A 356 14.27 12.66 29.13
C ARG A 356 13.83 13.95 28.45
N PHE A 357 13.24 13.87 27.25
CA PHE A 357 12.66 15.05 26.59
C PHE A 357 11.54 15.72 27.39
N GLY A 358 10.73 14.91 28.10
CA GLY A 358 9.68 15.43 28.97
C GLY A 358 10.23 15.98 30.29
N GLU A 359 11.19 15.30 30.90
CA GLU A 359 11.82 15.71 32.16
C GLU A 359 12.55 17.05 32.03
N PHE A 360 13.27 17.26 30.92
CA PHE A 360 14.09 18.46 30.69
C PHE A 360 13.47 19.43 29.67
N SER A 361 12.15 19.43 29.49
CA SER A 361 11.51 20.18 28.40
C SER A 361 11.83 21.68 28.42
N GLU A 362 11.73 22.33 29.59
CA GLU A 362 11.99 23.76 29.75
C GLU A 362 13.46 24.12 29.43
N ALA A 363 14.39 23.32 29.96
CA ALA A 363 15.82 23.48 29.70
C ALA A 363 16.15 23.30 28.21
N LEU A 364 15.55 22.29 27.57
CA LEU A 364 15.74 22.04 26.15
C LEU A 364 15.16 23.16 25.28
N ASP A 365 14.07 23.81 25.70
CA ASP A 365 13.50 24.94 24.98
C ASP A 365 14.40 26.19 25.07
N LEU A 366 15.03 26.44 26.22
CA LEU A 366 16.06 27.48 26.34
C LEU A 366 17.25 27.21 25.40
N ILE A 367 17.71 25.95 25.34
CA ILE A 367 18.79 25.54 24.44
C ILE A 367 18.37 25.70 22.96
N ARG A 368 17.14 25.31 22.61
CA ARG A 368 16.60 25.48 21.24
C ARG A 368 16.52 26.94 20.84
N MET A 369 16.04 27.84 21.72
CA MET A 369 16.04 29.28 21.44
C MET A 369 17.45 29.81 21.13
N ARG A 370 18.46 29.32 21.85
CA ARG A 370 19.85 29.70 21.59
C ARG A 370 20.35 29.20 20.23
N ILE A 371 20.08 27.93 19.91
CA ILE A 371 20.46 27.28 18.63
C ILE A 371 19.73 27.91 17.44
N GLU A 372 18.50 28.40 17.62
CA GLU A 372 17.78 29.14 16.56
C GLU A 372 18.43 30.51 16.26
N SER A 373 19.02 31.14 17.28
CA SER A 373 19.63 32.47 17.15
C SER A 373 21.05 32.46 16.59
N ALA A 374 21.85 31.44 16.89
CA ALA A 374 23.25 31.34 16.46
C ALA A 374 23.75 29.89 16.46
N PRO A 375 24.73 29.54 15.61
CA PRO A 375 25.37 28.23 15.68
C PRO A 375 26.09 28.02 17.02
N VAL A 376 25.79 26.91 17.71
CA VAL A 376 26.40 26.58 19.01
C VAL A 376 27.18 25.28 18.91
N GLU A 377 28.42 25.28 19.41
CA GLU A 377 29.27 24.08 19.41
C GLU A 377 28.71 23.01 20.36
N ARG A 378 28.84 21.73 19.98
CA ARG A 378 28.45 20.57 20.80
C ARG A 378 29.06 20.63 22.20
N ALA A 379 30.33 21.02 22.34
CA ALA A 379 30.98 21.09 23.65
C ALA A 379 30.32 22.13 24.58
N ASP A 380 29.90 23.27 24.03
CA ASP A 380 29.21 24.31 24.80
C ASP A 380 27.75 23.93 25.09
N LEU A 381 27.08 23.23 24.17
CA LEU A 381 25.79 22.62 24.44
C LEU A 381 25.87 21.58 25.56
N GLN A 382 26.97 20.82 25.64
CA GLN A 382 27.25 19.87 26.71
C GLN A 382 27.36 20.56 28.07
N LYS A 383 28.06 21.71 28.13
CA LYS A 383 28.16 22.53 29.34
C LYS A 383 26.80 23.09 29.74
N LEU A 384 26.05 23.65 28.79
CA LEU A 384 24.70 24.17 29.04
C LEU A 384 23.77 23.05 29.55
N CYS A 385 23.84 21.86 28.95
CA CYS A 385 23.08 20.70 29.43
C CYS A 385 23.44 20.38 30.89
N ALA A 386 24.72 20.35 31.24
CA ALA A 386 25.16 20.11 32.61
C ALA A 386 24.70 21.20 33.59
N GLU A 387 24.74 22.48 33.19
CA GLU A 387 24.23 23.62 33.98
C GLU A 387 22.73 23.49 34.28
N PHE A 388 21.95 22.97 33.33
CA PHE A 388 20.51 22.71 33.51
C PHE A 388 20.20 21.35 34.15
N GLY A 389 21.21 20.61 34.62
CA GLY A 389 21.03 19.30 35.26
C GLY A 389 20.69 18.14 34.30
N ILE A 390 20.86 18.34 32.99
CA ILE A 390 20.69 17.28 31.99
C ILE A 390 21.87 16.30 32.09
N PRO A 391 21.63 14.98 32.15
CA PRO A 391 22.69 13.97 32.24
C PRO A 391 23.71 14.04 31.09
N ALA A 392 24.98 13.78 31.41
CA ALA A 392 26.09 13.85 30.45
C ALA A 392 26.00 12.83 29.30
N ASP A 393 25.22 11.75 29.47
CA ASP A 393 24.94 10.74 28.46
C ASP A 393 23.75 11.13 27.54
N PHE A 394 23.15 12.31 27.73
CA PHE A 394 22.15 12.83 26.80
C PHE A 394 22.79 13.14 25.44
N ASP A 395 22.26 12.55 24.38
CA ASP A 395 22.74 12.81 23.03
C ASP A 395 22.24 14.18 22.53
N ILE A 396 23.16 15.16 22.52
CA ILE A 396 22.93 16.52 22.02
C ILE A 396 22.38 16.52 20.58
N SER A 397 22.70 15.51 19.78
CA SER A 397 22.18 15.42 18.42
C SER A 397 20.65 15.32 18.38
N LEU A 398 20.02 14.89 19.47
CA LEU A 398 18.59 14.71 19.54
C LEU A 398 17.82 16.02 19.78
N ILE A 399 18.49 17.09 20.25
CA ILE A 399 17.84 18.36 20.61
C ILE A 399 17.03 18.95 19.42
N THR A 400 17.57 18.83 18.21
CA THR A 400 16.97 19.33 16.96
C THR A 400 16.59 18.20 15.99
N TRP A 401 16.59 16.93 16.46
CA TRP A 401 16.29 15.77 15.63
C TRP A 401 14.80 15.72 15.25
N LYS A 402 14.52 15.62 13.94
CA LYS A 402 13.15 15.53 13.43
C LYS A 402 12.75 14.10 13.05
N PRO A 403 11.45 13.75 13.09
CA PRO A 403 10.94 12.40 12.80
C PRO A 403 11.35 11.77 11.46
N ASP A 404 11.60 12.59 10.47
CA ASP A 404 11.92 12.19 9.11
C ASP A 404 13.42 12.21 8.81
N TYR A 405 14.25 12.51 9.81
CA TYR A 405 15.68 12.42 9.69
C TYR A 405 16.15 10.97 9.53
N ASP A 406 17.17 10.77 8.70
CA ASP A 406 17.85 9.52 8.43
C ASP A 406 19.23 9.55 9.10
N ALA A 407 19.35 8.72 10.14
CA ALA A 407 20.57 8.58 10.92
C ALA A 407 21.81 8.19 10.09
N PHE A 408 21.63 7.64 8.89
CA PHE A 408 22.76 7.28 8.04
C PHE A 408 23.65 8.49 7.71
N TYR A 409 23.08 9.60 7.22
CA TYR A 409 23.83 10.78 6.79
C TYR A 409 24.56 11.42 7.97
N TYR A 410 23.83 11.65 9.06
CA TYR A 410 24.37 12.18 10.31
C TYR A 410 25.53 11.33 10.84
N LYS A 411 25.36 9.99 10.93
CA LYS A 411 26.41 9.10 11.45
C LYS A 411 27.65 9.07 10.56
N GLN A 412 27.52 9.20 9.24
CA GLN A 412 28.67 9.25 8.34
C GLN A 412 29.48 10.54 8.49
N LEU A 413 28.81 11.68 8.66
CA LEU A 413 29.47 12.97 8.85
C LEU A 413 30.05 13.10 10.27
N SER A 414 29.30 12.67 11.28
CA SER A 414 29.75 12.72 12.68
C SER A 414 31.00 11.89 12.93
N LYS A 415 31.24 10.80 12.18
CA LYS A 415 32.48 10.00 12.26
C LYS A 415 33.71 10.74 11.74
N ARG A 416 33.53 11.74 10.89
CA ARG A 416 34.60 12.51 10.22
C ARG A 416 34.81 13.89 10.85
N ALA A 417 33.84 14.34 11.63
CA ALA A 417 33.82 15.68 12.19
C ALA A 417 34.80 15.80 13.36
N ARG A 418 35.62 16.85 13.32
CA ARG A 418 36.44 17.29 14.45
C ARG A 418 35.59 18.04 15.46
N ARG A 419 34.66 18.89 14.96
CA ARG A 419 33.69 19.63 15.75
C ARG A 419 32.31 19.56 15.10
N LEU A 420 31.28 19.68 15.92
CA LEU A 420 29.89 19.69 15.51
C LEU A 420 29.24 20.94 16.11
N TYR A 421 28.46 21.65 15.30
CA TYR A 421 27.64 22.77 15.74
C TYR A 421 26.18 22.48 15.37
N LEU A 422 25.26 22.88 16.25
CA LEU A 422 23.83 22.86 15.97
C LEU A 422 23.41 24.30 15.66
N PHE A 423 22.65 24.48 14.58
CA PHE A 423 22.07 25.76 14.20
C PHE A 423 20.70 25.54 13.57
N GLN A 424 19.66 26.15 14.13
CA GLN A 424 18.28 25.95 13.70
C GLN A 424 17.92 24.44 13.62
N SER A 425 17.65 23.93 12.42
CA SER A 425 17.41 22.51 12.14
C SER A 425 18.49 21.86 11.30
N GLU A 426 19.73 22.31 11.48
CA GLU A 426 20.91 21.89 10.75
C GLU A 426 22.04 21.42 11.68
N TYR A 427 22.84 20.50 11.17
CA TYR A 427 24.10 20.07 11.77
C TYR A 427 25.24 20.58 10.92
N ILE A 428 26.09 21.42 11.50
CA ILE A 428 27.29 21.95 10.84
C ILE A 428 28.48 21.14 11.35
N PHE A 429 29.09 20.38 10.45
CA PHE A 429 30.23 19.53 10.73
C PHE A 429 31.51 20.20 10.25
N ASP A 430 32.45 20.39 11.18
CA ASP A 430 33.80 20.82 10.86
C ASP A 430 34.68 19.59 10.58
N LEU A 431 34.99 19.34 9.31
CA LEU A 431 35.84 18.22 8.88
C LEU A 431 37.29 18.71 8.69
N GLU A 432 38.20 17.78 8.43
CA GLU A 432 39.60 18.09 8.15
C GLU A 432 39.78 19.01 6.94
N ARG A 433 39.07 18.74 5.85
CA ARG A 433 39.26 19.42 4.55
C ARG A 433 38.11 20.33 4.12
N ALA A 434 37.00 20.32 4.86
CA ALA A 434 35.77 21.00 4.46
C ALA A 434 34.91 21.33 5.68
N VAL A 435 33.93 22.22 5.47
CA VAL A 435 32.80 22.38 6.39
C VAL A 435 31.54 21.91 5.68
N ILE A 436 30.69 21.17 6.39
CA ILE A 436 29.47 20.60 5.84
C ILE A 436 28.28 21.06 6.67
N ALA A 437 27.25 21.60 6.02
CA ALA A 437 25.96 21.85 6.65
C ALA A 437 24.92 20.84 6.16
N GLU A 438 24.25 20.18 7.09
CA GLU A 438 23.42 19.02 6.83
C GLU A 438 22.05 19.11 7.50
N THR A 439 21.02 18.82 6.72
CA THR A 439 19.70 18.45 7.23
C THR A 439 19.45 17.02 6.79
N PRO A 440 19.51 16.01 7.69
CA PRO A 440 19.56 14.60 7.31
C PRO A 440 18.19 14.06 6.90
N GLN A 441 17.50 14.70 5.97
CA GLN A 441 16.13 14.42 5.56
C GLN A 441 16.06 14.12 4.06
N LEU A 442 15.27 13.12 3.65
CA LEU A 442 15.12 12.82 2.22
C LEU A 442 14.52 13.99 1.44
N GLY A 443 15.08 14.32 0.28
CA GLY A 443 14.69 15.49 -0.52
C GLY A 443 15.42 16.79 -0.14
N HIS A 444 16.16 16.79 0.98
CA HIS A 444 17.14 17.82 1.29
C HIS A 444 18.50 17.50 0.65
N ALA A 445 19.42 18.45 0.75
CA ALA A 445 20.78 18.30 0.25
C ALA A 445 21.79 18.66 1.34
N THR A 446 22.92 17.96 1.33
CA THR A 446 24.12 18.29 2.08
C THR A 446 24.84 19.44 1.39
N TYR A 447 25.16 20.52 2.10
CA TYR A 447 25.90 21.67 1.57
C TYR A 447 27.37 21.55 1.96
N LEU A 448 28.26 21.75 0.99
CA LEU A 448 29.70 21.63 1.16
C LEU A 448 30.37 22.99 0.98
N PHE A 449 31.31 23.27 1.87
CA PHE A 449 32.12 24.48 1.88
C PHE A 449 33.59 24.09 1.99
N SER A 450 34.46 24.88 1.37
CA SER A 450 35.91 24.75 1.57
C SER A 450 36.25 25.01 3.04
N LYS A 451 37.40 24.51 3.48
CA LYS A 451 37.85 24.72 4.85
C LYS A 451 38.07 26.24 5.09
N PRO A 452 37.34 26.88 6.02
CA PRO A 452 37.56 28.28 6.33
C PRO A 452 38.86 28.46 7.12
N VAL A 453 39.51 29.60 6.93
CA VAL A 453 40.69 30.00 7.73
C VAL A 453 40.29 30.22 9.19
N ASN A 454 39.10 30.79 9.41
CA ASN A 454 38.53 31.04 10.73
C ASN A 454 37.09 30.51 10.82
N MET A 455 36.87 29.51 11.67
CA MET A 455 35.56 28.88 11.85
C MET A 455 34.54 29.84 12.49
N THR A 456 34.95 30.71 13.39
CA THR A 456 34.07 31.67 14.07
C THR A 456 33.50 32.70 13.09
N GLU A 457 34.34 33.19 12.18
CA GLU A 457 33.92 34.10 11.12
C GLU A 457 32.95 33.41 10.16
N PHE A 458 33.27 32.17 9.73
CA PHE A 458 32.38 31.36 8.91
C PHE A 458 31.01 31.21 9.56
N LEU A 459 30.94 30.80 10.83
CA LEU A 459 29.67 30.60 11.55
C LEU A 459 28.88 31.90 11.72
N THR A 460 29.56 33.03 11.92
CA THR A 460 28.92 34.35 12.03
C THR A 460 28.25 34.76 10.71
N ILE A 461 28.92 34.51 9.59
CA ILE A 461 28.36 34.78 8.25
C ILE A 461 27.23 33.79 7.97
N TYR A 462 27.48 32.50 8.16
CA TYR A 462 26.51 31.43 7.90
C TYR A 462 25.21 31.63 8.69
N GLY A 463 25.32 32.00 9.97
CA GLY A 463 24.16 32.21 10.84
C GLY A 463 23.25 33.37 10.46
N ARG A 464 23.67 34.26 9.54
CA ARG A 464 22.91 35.45 9.13
C ARG A 464 22.35 35.36 7.71
N VAL A 465 22.59 34.27 7.01
CA VAL A 465 22.35 34.17 5.55
C VAL A 465 21.34 33.08 5.26
N ALA A 466 20.42 33.33 4.32
CA ALA A 466 19.50 32.30 3.85
C ALA A 466 20.18 31.36 2.83
N ARG A 467 19.80 30.08 2.83
CA ARG A 467 20.28 29.09 1.83
C ARG A 467 20.05 29.55 0.39
N GLU A 468 19.01 30.33 0.13
CA GLU A 468 18.71 30.89 -1.18
C GLU A 468 19.78 31.85 -1.68
N ASP A 469 20.32 32.65 -0.77
CA ASP A 469 21.33 33.64 -1.07
C ASP A 469 22.68 32.96 -1.34
N ILE A 470 22.99 31.87 -0.62
CA ILE A 470 24.14 31.01 -0.92
C ILE A 470 23.99 30.38 -2.32
N ARG A 471 22.80 29.85 -2.65
CA ARG A 471 22.57 29.19 -3.95
C ARG A 471 22.72 30.12 -5.15
N HIS A 472 22.29 31.37 -5.01
CA HIS A 472 22.34 32.37 -6.08
C HIS A 472 23.53 33.32 -5.96
N ASN A 473 24.47 33.03 -5.04
CA ASN A 473 25.59 33.90 -4.68
C ASN A 473 25.19 35.39 -4.47
N ARG A 474 24.03 35.64 -3.86
CA ARG A 474 23.57 37.01 -3.61
C ARG A 474 24.48 37.66 -2.57
N GLY A 475 24.88 38.91 -2.83
CA GLY A 475 25.81 39.64 -1.94
C GLY A 475 27.18 38.98 -1.82
N ASN A 476 27.58 38.19 -2.83
CA ASN A 476 28.81 37.40 -2.88
C ASN A 476 29.02 36.43 -1.70
N VAL A 477 27.92 35.94 -1.12
CA VAL A 477 28.01 35.14 0.10
C VAL A 477 28.52 33.72 -0.15
N ALA A 478 28.27 33.15 -1.34
CA ALA A 478 28.76 31.81 -1.67
C ALA A 478 30.30 31.78 -1.74
N GLU A 479 30.93 32.80 -2.33
CA GLU A 479 32.40 32.92 -2.37
C GLU A 479 32.97 33.16 -0.97
N ARG A 480 32.35 34.05 -0.19
CA ARG A 480 32.79 34.36 1.19
C ARG A 480 32.72 33.15 2.12
N LEU A 481 31.74 32.27 1.91
CA LEU A 481 31.61 31.01 2.65
C LEU A 481 32.41 29.86 2.01
N GLY A 482 33.00 30.06 0.82
CA GLY A 482 33.73 29.01 0.12
C GLY A 482 32.84 27.87 -0.39
N PHE A 483 31.63 28.15 -0.84
CA PHE A 483 30.64 27.14 -1.25
C PHE A 483 31.14 26.28 -2.44
N LEU A 484 31.18 24.96 -2.25
CA LEU A 484 31.65 23.97 -3.22
C LEU A 484 30.50 23.24 -3.95
N GLY A 485 29.26 23.44 -3.50
CA GLY A 485 28.07 22.82 -4.06
C GLY A 485 27.28 21.97 -3.05
N ARG A 486 26.35 21.17 -3.57
CA ARG A 486 25.43 20.37 -2.76
C ARG A 486 25.32 18.93 -3.24
N LEU A 487 25.05 18.00 -2.32
CA LEU A 487 24.76 16.59 -2.58
C LEU A 487 23.30 16.29 -2.26
N ILE A 488 22.51 15.83 -3.23
CA ILE A 488 21.09 15.55 -3.02
C ILE A 488 20.92 14.17 -2.38
N HIS A 489 20.05 14.06 -1.38
CA HIS A 489 19.68 12.77 -0.79
C HIS A 489 18.83 11.94 -1.77
N GLY A 490 19.50 11.10 -2.57
CA GLY A 490 18.87 10.20 -3.53
C GLY A 490 18.30 8.91 -2.92
N LEU A 491 17.78 8.03 -3.78
CA LEU A 491 17.19 6.74 -3.38
C LEU A 491 18.21 5.74 -2.78
N SER A 492 19.51 5.94 -3.07
CA SER A 492 20.61 5.10 -2.57
C SER A 492 21.55 5.92 -1.67
N PRO A 493 21.52 5.73 -0.35
CA PRO A 493 22.45 6.38 0.58
C PRO A 493 23.93 6.08 0.27
N GLN A 494 24.21 4.94 -0.36
CA GLN A 494 25.56 4.57 -0.79
C GLN A 494 26.05 5.37 -2.00
N GLY A 495 25.14 5.85 -2.86
CA GLY A 495 25.49 6.78 -3.93
C GLY A 495 25.97 8.12 -3.36
N TRP A 496 25.21 8.66 -2.40
CA TRP A 496 25.58 9.87 -1.67
C TRP A 496 26.94 9.73 -0.96
N LEU A 497 27.19 8.60 -0.28
CA LEU A 497 28.45 8.39 0.46
C LEU A 497 29.65 8.35 -0.50
N ARG A 498 29.50 7.73 -1.68
CA ARG A 498 30.56 7.72 -2.70
C ARG A 498 30.86 9.12 -3.21
N GLU A 499 29.85 9.91 -3.55
CA GLU A 499 30.06 11.28 -4.02
C GLU A 499 30.67 12.17 -2.92
N LEU A 500 30.24 12.01 -1.67
CA LEU A 500 30.84 12.70 -0.52
C LEU A 500 32.33 12.38 -0.39
N LYS A 501 32.70 11.09 -0.44
CA LYS A 501 34.11 10.67 -0.38
C LYS A 501 34.96 11.31 -1.47
N VAL A 502 34.46 11.32 -2.71
CA VAL A 502 35.15 11.97 -3.85
C VAL A 502 35.38 13.45 -3.56
N ARG A 503 34.36 14.18 -3.10
CA ARG A 503 34.49 15.62 -2.82
C ARG A 503 35.39 15.94 -1.63
N LEU A 504 35.54 15.01 -0.69
CA LEU A 504 36.48 15.13 0.44
C LEU A 504 37.91 14.64 0.09
N GLY A 505 38.10 14.05 -1.09
CA GLY A 505 39.37 13.44 -1.49
C GLY A 505 39.72 12.20 -0.66
N GLU A 506 38.71 11.44 -0.22
CA GLU A 506 38.84 10.14 0.44
C GLU A 506 38.91 8.99 -0.59
N THR A 507 39.53 7.87 -0.24
CA THR A 507 39.57 6.67 -1.09
C THR A 507 38.18 6.04 -1.22
N VAL A 508 37.79 5.77 -2.46
CA VAL A 508 36.52 5.12 -2.81
C VAL A 508 36.82 3.67 -3.16
N ASP A 509 36.45 2.74 -2.28
CA ASP A 509 36.45 1.32 -2.61
C ASP A 509 35.32 1.07 -3.62
N TYR A 510 35.69 0.89 -4.88
CA TYR A 510 34.80 0.26 -5.84
C TYR A 510 34.77 -1.23 -5.49
N PRO A 511 33.59 -1.83 -5.19
CA PRO A 511 33.52 -3.27 -5.20
C PRO A 511 33.93 -3.72 -6.61
N LEU A 512 35.00 -4.51 -6.69
CA LEU A 512 35.40 -5.21 -7.91
C LEU A 512 34.15 -5.87 -8.46
N GLY A 513 33.79 -5.50 -9.69
CA GLY A 513 32.69 -6.14 -10.39
C GLY A 513 32.94 -7.63 -10.44
N ASP A 514 31.87 -8.41 -10.25
CA ASP A 514 31.84 -9.82 -10.59
C ASP A 514 32.48 -10.01 -11.97
N ASP A 515 33.54 -10.81 -12.00
CA ASP A 515 34.15 -11.35 -13.21
C ASP A 515 33.07 -12.05 -14.04
N CYS A 516 32.57 -11.34 -15.04
CA CYS A 516 31.77 -11.91 -16.10
C CYS A 516 32.65 -11.97 -17.35
N GLY A 517 33.29 -13.13 -17.54
CA GLY A 517 33.68 -13.70 -18.82
C GLY A 517 34.49 -12.83 -19.77
N ALA A 518 35.81 -12.97 -19.71
CA ALA A 518 36.68 -12.67 -20.84
C ALA A 518 36.31 -13.59 -22.03
N VAL A 519 35.55 -13.07 -23.00
CA VAL A 519 35.49 -13.63 -24.35
C VAL A 519 36.72 -13.13 -25.09
N SER A 520 37.74 -13.97 -25.12
CA SER A 520 38.89 -13.81 -26.01
C SER A 520 38.45 -14.12 -27.44
N ALA A 521 38.21 -13.07 -28.24
CA ALA A 521 38.26 -13.17 -29.68
C ALA A 521 39.68 -12.80 -30.14
N ARG A 522 40.50 -13.82 -30.45
CA ARG A 522 41.64 -13.66 -31.35
C ARG A 522 41.43 -14.62 -32.51
N THR A 523 41.26 -13.99 -33.67
CA THR A 523 41.55 -14.48 -35.01
C THR A 523 42.84 -15.29 -35.08
N ALA A 524 42.73 -16.57 -35.45
CA ALA A 524 43.48 -17.30 -36.47
C ALA A 524 43.05 -18.78 -36.41
#